data_AF-A0A847BTY8-F1
#
_entry.id   AF-A0A847BTY8-F1
#
_cell.length_a   1.000
_cell.length_b   1.000
_cell.length_c   1.000
_cell.angle_alpha   90.00
_cell.angle_beta   90.00
_cell.angle_gamma   90.00
#
_symmetry.space_group_name_H-M   'P 1'
#
loop_
_entity.id
_entity.type
_entity.pdbx_description
1 polymer ?
#
loop_
_entity_poly.entity_id
_entity_poly.type
_entity_poly.pdbx_seq_one_letter_code
_entity_poly.pdbx_strand_id
1 'polypeptide(L)'
;MILTSATVGYLGAETALFGLSFVAGIKAWQILKTWDFDKATPRQYANEKNAYLVSTVIVFLLFFKILLAVFLLYLIDSLTPFIRAAMCGVGVLNATILGWELISIKLILLALFGLWMRSDAKDREAFNYPFVSFKFKFFLLILALMAV
;
A
#
# COMPACT_ATOMS: atom_id res chain seq x y z
N MET A 1 -1.25 16.89 24.77
CA MET A 1 -2.06 17.13 23.55
C MET A 1 -1.38 16.34 22.44
N ILE A 2 -1.92 15.19 22.05
CA ILE A 2 -1.23 14.16 21.25
C ILE A 2 -1.40 14.42 19.72
N LEU A 3 -2.27 15.37 19.37
CA LEU A 3 -2.58 15.78 18.01
C LEU A 3 -1.68 16.96 17.57
N THR A 4 -0.40 16.67 17.35
CA THR A 4 0.53 17.64 16.76
C THR A 4 0.26 17.78 15.26
N SER A 5 0.62 18.91 14.64
CA SER A 5 0.50 19.13 13.19
C SER A 5 1.16 18.01 12.36
N ALA A 6 2.30 17.48 12.83
CA ALA A 6 2.97 16.34 12.21
C ALA A 6 2.12 15.06 12.22
N THR A 7 1.44 14.75 13.32
CA THR A 7 0.55 13.58 13.45
C THR A 7 -0.67 13.71 12.55
N VAL A 8 -1.27 14.90 12.47
CA VAL A 8 -2.41 15.17 11.58
C VAL A 8 -2.00 15.04 10.11
N GLY A 9 -0.83 15.58 9.74
CA GLY A 9 -0.28 15.43 8.39
C GLY A 9 -0.04 13.98 8.01
N TYR A 10 0.51 13.17 8.93
CA TYR A 10 0.72 11.75 8.71
C TYR A 10 -0.59 10.98 8.49
N LEU A 11 -1.57 11.18 9.37
CA LEU A 11 -2.89 10.52 9.26
C LEU A 11 -3.63 10.96 7.99
N GLY A 12 -3.55 12.24 7.62
CA GLY A 12 -4.10 12.76 6.38
C GLY A 12 -3.45 12.12 5.14
N ALA A 13 -2.14 11.93 5.14
CA ALA A 13 -1.44 11.28 4.05
C ALA A 13 -1.79 9.77 3.97
N GLU A 14 -1.81 9.06 5.10
CA GLU A 14 -2.19 7.64 5.14
C GLU A 14 -3.64 7.42 4.63
N THR A 15 -4.58 8.26 5.04
CA THR A 15 -5.99 8.18 4.61
C THR A 15 -6.15 8.50 3.12
N ALA A 16 -5.43 9.50 2.60
CA ALA A 16 -5.44 9.81 1.17
C ALA A 16 -4.90 8.64 0.33
N LEU A 17 -3.77 8.04 0.74
CA LEU A 17 -3.20 6.86 0.07
C LEU A 17 -4.12 5.64 0.17
N PHE A 18 -4.79 5.44 1.30
CA PHE A 18 -5.80 4.40 1.45
C PHE A 18 -6.96 4.61 0.47
N GLY A 19 -7.49 5.83 0.36
CA GLY A 19 -8.53 6.15 -0.61
C GLY A 19 -8.12 5.87 -2.06
N LEU A 20 -6.90 6.26 -2.44
CA LEU A 20 -6.35 5.96 -3.76
C LEU A 20 -6.21 4.44 -4.01
N SER A 21 -5.71 3.70 -3.01
CA SER A 21 -5.60 2.24 -3.08
C SER A 21 -6.95 1.54 -3.20
N PHE A 22 -7.99 2.09 -2.55
CA PHE A 22 -9.35 1.56 -2.63
C PHE A 22 -9.94 1.72 -4.02
N VAL A 23 -9.77 2.89 -4.65
CA VAL A 23 -10.21 3.13 -6.04
C VAL A 23 -9.48 2.18 -7.01
N ALA A 24 -8.17 2.01 -6.83
CA ALA A 24 -7.38 1.05 -7.59
C ALA A 24 -7.88 -0.40 -7.38
N GLY A 25 -8.29 -0.75 -6.15
CA GLY A 25 -8.86 -2.04 -5.80
C GLY A 25 -10.17 -2.35 -6.50
N ILE A 26 -11.07 -1.37 -6.59
CA ILE A 26 -12.33 -1.50 -7.35
C ILE A 26 -12.02 -1.79 -8.82
N LYS A 27 -11.06 -1.07 -9.41
CA LYS A 27 -10.65 -1.29 -10.81
C LYS A 27 -9.99 -2.65 -11.02
N ALA A 28 -9.11 -3.07 -10.11
CA ALA A 28 -8.53 -4.41 -10.10
C ALA A 28 -9.60 -5.51 -10.06
N TRP A 29 -10.63 -5.34 -9.23
CA TRP A 29 -11.76 -6.28 -9.15
C TRP A 29 -12.58 -6.33 -10.44
N GLN A 30 -12.85 -5.18 -11.07
CA GLN A 30 -13.55 -5.10 -12.36
C GLN A 30 -12.75 -5.82 -13.46
N ILE A 31 -11.43 -5.62 -13.49
CA ILE A 31 -10.54 -6.30 -14.46
C ILE A 31 -10.61 -7.82 -14.24
N LEU A 32 -10.49 -8.30 -12.99
CA LEU A 32 -10.58 -9.73 -12.66
C LEU A 32 -11.88 -10.41 -13.11
N LYS A 33 -13.03 -9.73 -12.99
CA LYS A 33 -14.33 -10.29 -13.40
C LYS A 33 -14.51 -10.41 -14.91
N THR A 34 -13.82 -9.58 -15.68
CA THR A 34 -14.11 -9.38 -17.11
C THR A 34 -12.94 -9.80 -18.01
N TRP A 35 -11.92 -10.44 -17.43
CA TRP A 35 -10.71 -10.83 -18.13
C TRP A 35 -10.93 -12.12 -18.95
N ASP A 36 -10.75 -12.02 -20.27
CA ASP A 36 -10.82 -13.15 -21.20
C ASP A 36 -9.66 -13.05 -22.21
N PHE A 37 -8.72 -13.99 -22.16
CA PHE A 37 -7.51 -13.97 -23.00
C PHE A 37 -7.79 -14.34 -24.45
N ASP A 38 -8.84 -15.13 -24.71
CA ASP A 38 -9.13 -15.67 -26.05
C ASP A 38 -9.86 -14.67 -26.95
N LYS A 39 -10.24 -13.49 -26.43
CA LYS A 39 -11.06 -12.51 -27.14
C LYS A 39 -10.40 -11.14 -27.28
N ALA A 40 -9.94 -10.83 -28.49
CA ALA A 40 -9.51 -9.48 -28.89
C ALA A 40 -10.71 -8.54 -29.14
N THR A 41 -11.47 -8.24 -28.08
CA THR A 41 -12.63 -7.33 -28.16
C THR A 41 -12.25 -5.92 -27.68
N PRO A 42 -12.99 -4.87 -28.08
CA PRO A 42 -12.76 -3.50 -27.60
C PRO A 42 -12.80 -3.36 -26.07
N ARG A 43 -13.57 -4.23 -25.39
CA ARG A 43 -13.63 -4.31 -23.92
C ARG A 43 -12.31 -4.80 -23.32
N GLN A 44 -11.65 -5.76 -23.97
CA GLN A 44 -10.36 -6.29 -23.50
C GLN A 44 -9.25 -5.23 -23.63
N TYR A 45 -9.23 -4.48 -24.73
CA TYR A 45 -8.30 -3.35 -24.90
C TYR A 45 -8.49 -2.28 -23.81
N ALA A 46 -9.74 -1.98 -23.44
CA ALA A 46 -10.01 -1.07 -22.32
C ALA A 46 -9.52 -1.63 -20.97
N ASN A 47 -9.66 -2.94 -20.74
CA ASN A 47 -9.14 -3.61 -19.53
C ASN A 47 -7.62 -3.58 -19.45
N GLU A 48 -6.90 -3.77 -20.56
CA GLU A 48 -5.44 -3.67 -20.63
C GLU A 48 -4.94 -2.26 -20.29
N LYS A 49 -5.59 -1.22 -20.86
CA LYS A 49 -5.28 0.17 -20.52
C LYS A 49 -5.52 0.46 -19.03
N ASN A 50 -6.63 -0.04 -18.48
CA ASN A 50 -6.93 0.09 -17.05
C ASN A 50 -5.93 -0.69 -16.19
N ALA A 51 -5.49 -1.87 -16.62
CA ALA A 51 -4.49 -2.66 -15.90
C ALA A 51 -3.14 -1.94 -15.82
N TYR A 52 -2.71 -1.30 -16.92
CA TYR A 52 -1.51 -0.45 -16.92
C TYR A 52 -1.64 0.76 -15.97
N LEU A 53 -2.81 1.40 -15.98
CA LEU A 53 -3.11 2.53 -15.09
C LEU A 53 -3.05 2.09 -13.61
N VAL A 54 -3.70 0.98 -13.26
CA VAL A 54 -3.67 0.42 -11.90
C VAL A 54 -2.24 0.06 -11.50
N SER A 55 -1.45 -0.54 -12.40
CA SER A 55 -0.04 -0.86 -12.12
C SER A 55 0.78 0.38 -11.77
N THR A 56 0.57 1.46 -12.52
CA THR A 56 1.25 2.73 -12.28
C THR A 56 0.86 3.34 -10.93
N VAL A 57 -0.44 3.30 -10.59
CA VAL A 57 -0.94 3.76 -9.28
C VAL A 57 -0.33 2.94 -8.14
N ILE A 58 -0.15 1.63 -8.29
CA ILE A 58 0.43 0.78 -7.25
C ILE A 58 1.90 1.11 -7.01
N VAL A 59 2.69 1.35 -8.07
CA VAL A 59 4.08 1.81 -7.94
C VAL A 59 4.15 3.17 -7.25
N PHE A 60 3.24 4.09 -7.58
CA PHE A 60 3.12 5.38 -6.91
C PHE A 60 2.78 5.23 -5.42
N LEU A 61 1.83 4.36 -5.07
CA LEU A 61 1.48 4.06 -3.68
C LEU A 61 2.68 3.52 -2.90
N LEU A 62 3.46 2.61 -3.49
CA LEU A 62 4.67 2.07 -2.86
C LEU A 62 5.69 3.17 -2.56
N PHE A 63 5.96 4.06 -3.51
CA PHE A 63 6.88 5.18 -3.31
C PHE A 63 6.48 6.05 -2.12
N PHE A 64 5.20 6.45 -2.05
CA PHE A 64 4.70 7.25 -0.94
C PHE A 64 4.67 6.47 0.38
N LYS A 65 4.37 5.17 0.37
CA LYS A 65 4.41 4.33 1.57
C LYS A 65 5.82 4.23 2.15
N ILE A 66 6.87 4.17 1.32
CA ILE A 66 8.27 4.24 1.77
C ILE A 66 8.53 5.59 2.44
N LEU A 67 8.14 6.68 1.80
CA LEU A 67 8.35 8.02 2.34
C LEU A 67 7.64 8.20 3.70
N LEU A 68 6.40 7.72 3.81
CA LEU A 68 5.64 7.74 5.05
C LEU A 68 6.24 6.82 6.13
N ALA A 69 6.81 5.67 5.76
CA ALA A 69 7.50 4.80 6.72
C ALA A 69 8.73 5.49 7.32
N VAL A 70 9.50 6.24 6.53
CA VAL A 70 10.61 7.06 7.03
C VAL A 70 10.09 8.20 7.91
N PHE A 71 9.02 8.88 7.47
CA PHE A 71 8.41 9.95 8.26
C PHE A 71 7.84 9.47 9.60
N LEU A 72 7.35 8.22 9.66
CA LEU A 72 6.86 7.60 10.90
C LEU A 72 7.96 7.51 11.96
N LEU A 73 9.21 7.22 11.58
CA LEU A 73 10.33 7.18 12.52
C LEU A 73 10.57 8.54 13.18
N TYR A 74 10.53 9.61 12.38
CA TYR A 74 10.61 10.98 12.88
C TYR A 74 9.40 11.32 13.78
N LEU A 75 8.20 10.87 13.39
CA LEU A 75 6.99 11.10 14.16
C LEU A 75 7.07 10.47 15.56
N ILE A 76 7.54 9.22 15.63
CA ILE A 76 7.70 8.50 16.91
C ILE A 76 8.66 9.24 17.83
N ASP A 77 9.78 9.74 17.32
CA ASP A 77 10.75 10.48 18.12
C ASP A 77 10.20 11.84 18.58
N SER A 78 9.44 12.52 17.71
CA SER A 78 8.75 13.78 18.04
C SER A 78 7.66 13.61 19.12
N LEU A 79 7.15 12.39 19.32
CA LEU A 79 6.15 12.07 20.35
C LEU A 79 6.76 11.81 21.74
N THR A 80 8.07 11.58 21.84
CA THR A 80 8.80 11.33 23.09
C THR A 80 8.48 12.30 24.23
N PRO A 81 8.50 13.64 24.06
CA PRO A 81 8.22 14.58 25.15
C PRO A 81 6.78 14.54 25.67
N PHE A 82 5.84 13.93 24.93
CA PHE A 82 4.42 13.88 25.31
C PHE A 82 4.04 12.62 26.09
N ILE A 83 4.92 11.60 26.14
CA ILE A 83 4.63 10.30 26.74
C ILE A 83 5.52 10.11 27.97
N ARG A 84 4.89 9.91 29.14
CA ARG A 84 5.62 9.63 30.39
C ARG A 84 6.39 8.32 30.24
N ALA A 85 7.66 8.33 30.66
CA ALA A 85 8.62 7.21 30.57
C ALA A 85 9.18 6.89 29.18
N ALA A 86 8.97 7.74 28.16
CA ALA A 86 9.70 7.65 26.90
C ALA A 86 10.92 8.60 26.91
N MET A 87 12.14 8.05 26.96
CA MET A 87 13.38 8.82 26.75
C MET A 87 13.80 8.88 25.28
N CYS A 88 13.25 7.99 24.45
CA CYS A 88 13.50 7.87 23.02
C CYS A 88 12.26 7.28 22.33
N GLY A 89 12.27 7.22 21.00
CA GLY A 89 11.18 6.61 20.22
C GLY A 89 10.86 5.15 20.55
N VAL A 90 11.83 4.36 21.02
CA VAL A 90 11.58 2.97 21.48
C VAL A 90 10.71 2.95 22.74
N GLY A 91 10.92 3.93 23.63
CA GLY A 91 10.07 4.10 24.82
C GLY A 91 8.63 4.45 24.47
N VAL A 92 8.43 5.24 23.40
CA VAL A 92 7.09 5.56 22.86
C VAL A 92 6.38 4.30 22.36
N LEU A 93 7.10 3.43 21.66
CA LEU A 93 6.56 2.15 21.16
C LEU A 93 6.19 1.20 22.29
N ASN A 94 7.01 1.11 23.33
CA ASN A 94 6.76 0.22 24.46
C ASN A 94 5.65 0.73 25.39
N ALA A 95 5.48 2.05 25.48
CA ALA A 95 4.37 2.66 26.22
C ALA A 95 3.02 2.51 25.51
N THR A 96 3.03 2.21 24.20
CA THR A 96 1.83 2.06 23.38
C THR A 96 1.46 0.58 23.25
N ILE A 97 0.24 0.21 23.63
CA ILE A 97 -0.25 -1.19 23.62
C ILE A 97 -0.02 -1.89 22.27
N LEU A 98 -0.19 -1.16 21.16
CA LEU A 98 -0.06 -1.68 19.79
C LEU A 98 1.18 -1.14 19.04
N GLY A 99 2.12 -0.49 19.73
CA GLY A 99 3.23 0.22 19.07
C GLY A 99 4.09 -0.66 18.18
N TRP A 100 4.58 -1.78 18.74
CA TRP A 100 5.41 -2.74 18.01
C TRP A 100 4.65 -3.50 16.92
N GLU A 101 3.40 -3.86 17.19
CA GLU A 101 2.54 -4.56 16.22
C GLU A 101 2.28 -3.68 14.99
N LEU A 102 1.96 -2.40 15.19
CA LEU A 102 1.68 -1.43 14.10
C LEU A 102 2.90 -1.22 13.19
N ILE A 103 4.10 -1.07 13.75
CA ILE A 103 5.33 -0.94 12.96
C ILE A 103 5.59 -2.21 12.16
N SER A 104 5.43 -3.36 12.80
CA SER A 104 5.68 -4.66 12.18
C SER A 104 4.74 -4.88 10.99
N ILE A 105 3.45 -4.57 11.15
CA ILE A 105 2.45 -4.63 10.07
C ILE A 105 2.85 -3.70 8.92
N LYS A 106 3.24 -2.45 9.20
CA LYS A 106 3.66 -1.49 8.15
C LYS A 106 4.89 -1.97 7.39
N LEU A 107 5.84 -2.59 8.07
CA LEU A 107 7.04 -3.16 7.44
C LEU A 107 6.71 -4.38 6.57
N ILE A 108 5.86 -5.28 7.05
CA ILE A 108 5.37 -6.43 6.28
C ILE A 108 4.61 -5.96 5.04
N LEU A 109 3.75 -4.94 5.20
CA LEU A 109 2.99 -4.35 4.10
C LEU A 109 3.93 -3.80 3.02
N LEU A 110 5.00 -3.11 3.42
CA LEU A 110 6.01 -2.59 2.51
C LEU A 110 6.72 -3.71 1.74
N ALA A 111 7.08 -4.80 2.43
CA ALA A 111 7.68 -5.97 1.81
C ALA A 111 6.72 -6.64 0.80
N LEU A 112 5.43 -6.76 1.13
CA LEU A 112 4.41 -7.31 0.23
C LEU A 112 4.24 -6.46 -1.04
N PHE A 113 4.23 -5.13 -0.92
CA PHE A 113 4.22 -4.25 -2.09
C PHE A 113 5.48 -4.43 -2.96
N GLY A 114 6.66 -4.61 -2.35
CA GLY A 114 7.89 -4.92 -3.08
C GLY A 114 7.81 -6.25 -3.85
N LEU A 115 7.25 -7.29 -3.22
CA LEU A 115 7.00 -8.59 -3.87
C LEU A 115 5.99 -8.47 -5.02
N TRP A 116 4.95 -7.64 -4.85
CA TRP A 116 3.99 -7.34 -5.90
C TRP A 116 4.68 -6.67 -7.11
N MET A 117 5.57 -5.70 -6.87
CA MET A 117 6.32 -5.02 -7.93
C MET A 117 7.23 -5.99 -8.70
N ARG A 118 7.86 -6.95 -8.00
CA ARG A 118 8.66 -8.00 -8.65
C ARG A 118 7.80 -8.89 -9.54
N SER A 119 6.57 -9.15 -9.13
CA SER A 119 5.60 -9.93 -9.90
C SER A 119 5.11 -9.15 -11.12
N ASP A 120 4.84 -7.84 -11.00
CA ASP A 120 4.51 -6.96 -12.13
C ASP A 120 5.63 -6.90 -13.16
N ALA A 121 6.90 -6.79 -12.72
CA ALA A 121 8.04 -6.74 -13.63
C ALA A 121 8.15 -8.01 -14.49
N LYS A 122 7.97 -9.20 -13.89
CA LYS A 122 7.99 -10.48 -14.62
C LYS A 122 6.82 -10.64 -15.57
N ASP A 123 5.65 -10.12 -15.20
CA ASP A 123 4.45 -10.19 -16.05
C ASP A 123 4.59 -9.30 -17.31
N ARG A 124 5.26 -8.15 -17.19
CA ARG A 124 5.57 -7.26 -18.34
C ARG A 124 6.56 -7.86 -19.34
N GLU A 125 7.39 -8.81 -18.91
CA GLU A 125 8.36 -9.51 -19.77
C GLU A 125 7.72 -10.69 -20.53
N ALA A 126 6.58 -11.20 -20.06
CA ALA A 126 5.90 -12.34 -20.65
C ALA A 126 4.84 -11.91 -21.68
N PHE A 127 5.02 -12.34 -22.94
CA PHE A 127 4.12 -12.03 -24.06
C PHE A 127 2.64 -12.41 -23.84
N ASN A 128 2.34 -13.35 -22.94
CA ASN A 128 1.01 -13.93 -22.77
C ASN A 128 0.29 -13.50 -21.47
N TYR A 129 0.84 -12.54 -20.70
CA TYR A 129 0.25 -12.02 -19.45
C TYR A 129 -0.32 -13.10 -18.49
N PRO A 130 0.33 -14.27 -18.29
CA PRO A 130 -0.31 -15.40 -17.62
C PRO A 130 -0.61 -15.15 -16.13
N PHE A 131 -0.02 -14.12 -15.51
CA PHE A 131 -0.13 -13.85 -14.08
C PHE A 131 -1.10 -12.72 -13.71
N VAL A 132 -1.84 -12.16 -14.67
CA VAL A 132 -2.77 -11.04 -14.42
C VAL A 132 -3.78 -11.33 -13.30
N SER A 133 -4.36 -12.55 -13.29
CA SER A 133 -5.31 -12.96 -12.24
C SER A 133 -4.66 -13.10 -10.86
N PHE A 134 -3.41 -13.58 -10.80
CA PHE A 134 -2.68 -13.72 -9.55
C PHE A 134 -2.24 -12.36 -8.99
N LYS A 135 -1.74 -11.48 -9.86
CA LYS A 135 -1.29 -10.12 -9.53
C LYS A 135 -2.40 -9.27 -8.90
N PHE A 136 -3.60 -9.28 -9.47
CA PHE A 136 -4.72 -8.50 -8.93
C PHE A 136 -5.32 -9.12 -7.65
N LYS A 137 -5.32 -10.45 -7.50
CA LYS A 137 -5.68 -11.10 -6.22
C LYS A 137 -4.68 -10.76 -5.12
N PHE A 138 -3.38 -10.75 -5.43
CA PHE A 138 -2.33 -10.37 -4.48
C PHE A 138 -2.48 -8.89 -4.07
N PHE A 139 -2.83 -8.00 -5.00
CA PHE A 139 -3.13 -6.60 -4.66
C PHE A 139 -4.35 -6.44 -3.74
N LEU A 140 -5.42 -7.20 -3.98
CA LEU A 140 -6.61 -7.17 -3.11
C LEU A 140 -6.30 -7.67 -1.69
N LEU A 141 -5.40 -8.65 -1.54
CA LEU A 141 -4.92 -9.09 -0.23
C LEU A 141 -4.14 -7.98 0.48
N ILE A 142 -3.27 -7.26 -0.24
CA ILE A 142 -2.54 -6.10 0.30
C ILE A 142 -3.52 -4.98 0.71
N LEU A 143 -4.58 -4.74 -0.08
CA LEU A 143 -5.62 -3.77 0.25
C LEU A 143 -6.37 -4.13 1.54
N ALA A 144 -6.72 -5.41 1.71
CA ALA A 144 -7.37 -5.88 2.94
C ALA A 144 -6.46 -5.68 4.16
N LEU A 145 -5.15 -5.92 4.01
CA LEU A 145 -4.18 -5.70 5.08
C LEU A 145 -3.96 -4.21 5.38
N MET A 146 -4.11 -3.33 4.39
CA MET A 146 -4.07 -1.86 4.59
C MET A 146 -5.27 -1.31 5.37
N ALA A 147 -6.37 -2.06 5.47
CA ALA A 147 -7.56 -1.63 6.18
C ALA A 147 -7.47 -1.89 7.71
N VAL A 148 -6.47 -2.68 8.14
CA VAL A 148 -6.15 -2.96 9.55
C VAL A 148 -5.19 -1.90 10.08
#